data_AF-A0A1Y3CDQ1-F1
#
_entry.id   AF-A0A1Y3CDQ1-F1
#
_cell.length_a   1.000
_cell.length_b   1.000
_cell.length_c   1.000
_cell.angle_alpha   90.00
_cell.angle_beta   90.00
_cell.angle_gamma   90.00
#
_symmetry.space_group_name_H-M   'P 1'
#
loop_
_entity.id
_entity.type
_entity.pdbx_description
1 polymer ?
#
loop_
_entity_poly.entity_id
_entity_poly.type
_entity_poly.pdbx_seq_one_letter_code
_entity_poly.pdbx_strand_id
1 'polypeptide(L)'
;MPLLIGMLCFGLGYFVAPSKPESEPSVPEHTQDMAVENFIQTIQQNTQAQPDNHQVLQQQLKKQKTQVNSVIDQATPEQIDKYLSQAFPDYDLSAIHNKHEFAKRLVGEFVDAKNNPNEAMTGQANVTAQQQYITNNVLPRQIYAGQQLFAHFDTLGKTPNNQQVFVRWSNQATGEVLFFMPQRISANREQNWVSFNPVKGWKVGTYDVKYYQLNDQLVPIAQTSFRIDQIID
;
A
#
# COMPACT_ATOMS: atom_id res chain seq x y z
N MET A 1 2.16 24.82 -10.95
CA MET A 1 1.54 23.78 -10.10
C MET A 1 2.17 22.41 -10.40
N PRO A 2 3.08 21.90 -9.56
CA PRO A 2 3.64 20.55 -9.71
C PRO A 2 3.33 19.69 -8.46
N LEU A 3 2.05 19.53 -8.14
CA LEU A 3 1.57 18.91 -6.89
C LEU A 3 1.08 17.46 -7.06
N LEU A 4 1.33 16.83 -8.22
CA LEU A 4 0.24 16.05 -8.78
C LEU A 4 0.66 14.67 -9.36
N ILE A 5 1.93 14.29 -9.16
CA ILE A 5 2.44 12.93 -9.48
C ILE A 5 2.61 12.08 -8.20
N GLY A 6 2.85 12.71 -7.04
CA GLY A 6 2.85 12.06 -5.73
C GLY A 6 1.49 11.53 -5.28
N MET A 7 0.39 11.86 -5.97
CA MET A 7 -0.94 11.34 -5.64
C MET A 7 -1.26 10.00 -6.33
N LEU A 8 -0.60 9.67 -7.44
CA LEU A 8 -1.09 8.65 -8.39
C LEU A 8 -0.61 7.23 -8.12
N CYS A 9 0.52 7.04 -7.43
CA CYS A 9 0.98 5.73 -6.94
C CYS A 9 1.15 5.69 -5.40
N PHE A 10 0.83 6.81 -4.76
CA PHE A 10 1.55 7.25 -3.57
C PHE A 10 0.64 7.98 -2.57
N GLY A 11 -0.45 8.61 -3.04
CA GLY A 11 -1.47 9.20 -2.17
C GLY A 11 -2.44 8.19 -1.54
N LEU A 12 -2.35 6.91 -1.88
CA LEU A 12 -3.30 5.90 -1.41
C LEU A 12 -3.19 5.59 0.10
N GLY A 13 -2.04 5.90 0.73
CA GLY A 13 -1.89 5.83 2.19
C GLY A 13 -2.47 7.04 2.93
N TYR A 14 -2.73 8.16 2.25
CA TYR A 14 -3.11 9.42 2.89
C TYR A 14 -4.63 9.65 2.99
N PHE A 15 -5.44 8.94 2.20
CA PHE A 15 -6.90 9.14 2.20
C PHE A 15 -7.65 8.51 3.40
N VAL A 16 -6.95 8.06 4.44
CA VAL A 16 -7.53 7.44 5.66
C VAL A 16 -7.37 8.29 6.94
N ALA A 17 -6.67 9.44 6.90
CA ALA A 17 -6.53 10.30 8.09
C ALA A 17 -6.67 11.79 7.74
N PRO A 18 -7.47 12.59 8.48
CA PRO A 18 -7.66 14.00 8.16
C PRO A 18 -6.49 14.82 8.74
N SER A 19 -5.74 15.50 7.88
CA SER A 19 -4.87 16.61 8.29
C SER A 19 -4.93 17.72 7.25
N LYS A 20 -5.39 18.90 7.68
CA LYS A 20 -5.41 20.14 6.88
C LYS A 20 -3.99 20.70 6.73
N PRO A 21 -3.60 21.19 5.55
CA PRO A 21 -2.48 22.12 5.45
C PRO A 21 -2.88 23.50 4.88
N GLU A 22 -2.26 24.52 5.46
CA GLU A 22 -2.31 25.93 5.10
C GLU A 22 -1.25 26.27 4.03
N SER A 23 -1.48 27.32 3.25
CA SER A 23 -0.86 27.56 1.92
C SER A 23 0.28 28.59 1.90
N GLU A 24 1.08 28.54 0.81
CA GLU A 24 1.88 29.58 0.10
C GLU A 24 3.42 29.39 0.04
N PRO A 25 4.15 30.00 -0.93
CA PRO A 25 3.94 30.10 -2.39
C PRO A 25 5.18 29.67 -3.24
N SER A 26 5.05 29.76 -4.56
CA SER A 26 5.77 29.07 -5.65
C SER A 26 7.03 29.74 -6.26
N VAL A 27 7.92 28.93 -6.88
CA VAL A 27 8.93 29.33 -7.90
C VAL A 27 8.93 28.29 -9.07
N PRO A 28 9.12 28.67 -10.35
CA PRO A 28 8.80 27.84 -11.53
C PRO A 28 10.01 27.18 -12.26
N GLU A 29 9.67 26.40 -13.32
CA GLU A 29 10.49 25.72 -14.37
C GLU A 29 10.92 24.25 -14.11
N HIS A 30 10.98 23.31 -15.07
CA HIS A 30 11.08 23.37 -16.54
C HIS A 30 10.56 22.05 -17.21
N THR A 31 9.98 22.16 -18.42
CA THR A 31 9.70 21.15 -19.50
C THR A 31 9.49 19.67 -19.11
N GLN A 32 8.22 19.26 -18.98
CA GLN A 32 7.78 17.86 -19.09
C GLN A 32 7.17 17.60 -20.47
N ASP A 33 7.45 16.42 -21.02
CA ASP A 33 6.94 15.96 -22.31
C ASP A 33 5.40 15.98 -22.31
N MET A 34 4.76 16.59 -23.31
CA MET A 34 3.31 16.86 -23.33
C MET A 34 2.47 15.58 -23.17
N ALA A 35 2.99 14.41 -23.57
CA ALA A 35 2.34 13.12 -23.38
C ALA A 35 2.28 12.70 -21.90
N VAL A 36 3.33 13.01 -21.14
CA VAL A 36 3.43 12.71 -19.70
C VAL A 36 2.51 13.63 -18.93
N GLU A 37 2.47 14.93 -19.25
CA GLU A 37 1.54 15.87 -18.62
C GLU A 37 0.07 15.52 -18.91
N ASN A 38 -0.28 15.14 -20.14
CA ASN A 38 -1.64 14.72 -20.48
C ASN A 38 -2.07 13.43 -19.77
N PHE A 39 -1.15 12.47 -19.62
CA PHE A 39 -1.39 11.24 -18.85
C PHE A 39 -1.65 11.57 -17.37
N ILE A 40 -0.79 12.39 -16.80
CA ILE A 40 -0.86 12.84 -15.41
C ILE A 40 -2.18 13.60 -15.17
N GLN A 41 -2.57 14.53 -16.04
CA GLN A 41 -3.83 15.26 -15.95
C GLN A 41 -5.07 14.34 -16.07
N THR A 42 -5.04 13.36 -16.97
CA THR A 42 -6.16 12.42 -17.15
C THR A 42 -6.42 11.58 -15.90
N ILE A 43 -5.37 11.09 -15.23
CA ILE A 43 -5.53 10.31 -14.01
C ILE A 43 -6.03 11.22 -12.86
N GLN A 44 -5.62 12.48 -12.83
CA GLN A 44 -6.01 13.45 -11.79
C GLN A 44 -7.47 13.86 -11.87
N GLN A 45 -7.97 14.15 -13.06
CA GLN A 45 -9.39 14.44 -13.28
C GLN A 45 -10.25 13.26 -12.81
N ASN A 46 -9.81 12.03 -13.04
CA ASN A 46 -10.52 10.83 -12.60
C ASN A 46 -10.47 10.61 -11.08
N THR A 47 -9.42 11.11 -10.40
CA THR A 47 -9.25 10.98 -8.93
C THR A 47 -9.97 12.08 -8.16
N GLN A 48 -10.05 13.30 -8.69
CA GLN A 48 -10.80 14.41 -8.09
C GLN A 48 -12.32 14.25 -8.24
N ALA A 49 -12.79 13.48 -9.21
CA ALA A 49 -14.21 13.31 -9.47
C ALA A 49 -14.93 12.36 -8.48
N GLN A 50 -14.24 11.45 -7.79
CA GLN A 50 -14.90 10.54 -6.84
C GLN A 50 -13.90 9.80 -5.92
N PRO A 51 -13.98 9.96 -4.58
CA PRO A 51 -13.11 9.26 -3.62
C PRO A 51 -13.37 7.75 -3.53
N ASP A 52 -14.35 7.22 -4.25
CA ASP A 52 -14.99 5.95 -3.93
C ASP A 52 -14.73 4.82 -4.95
N ASN A 53 -13.86 5.04 -5.94
CA ASN A 53 -13.66 4.09 -7.04
C ASN A 53 -12.20 3.61 -7.17
N HIS A 54 -11.58 3.24 -6.04
CA HIS A 54 -10.24 2.67 -5.98
C HIS A 54 -10.04 1.49 -6.95
N GLN A 55 -11.08 0.67 -7.13
CA GLN A 55 -11.06 -0.45 -8.07
C GLN A 55 -10.96 0.03 -9.53
N VAL A 56 -11.64 1.12 -9.91
CA VAL A 56 -11.54 1.70 -11.25
C VAL A 56 -10.17 2.31 -11.50
N LEU A 57 -9.63 3.05 -10.53
CA LEU A 57 -8.26 3.57 -10.60
C LEU A 57 -7.24 2.44 -10.76
N GLN A 58 -7.35 1.39 -9.95
CA GLN A 58 -6.47 0.23 -10.01
C GLN A 58 -6.56 -0.49 -11.37
N GLN A 59 -7.76 -0.64 -11.93
CA GLN A 59 -7.95 -1.19 -13.27
C GLN A 59 -7.35 -0.31 -14.37
N GLN A 60 -7.48 1.01 -14.26
CA GLN A 60 -6.88 1.96 -15.20
C GLN A 60 -5.35 1.88 -15.15
N LEU A 61 -4.77 1.90 -13.95
CA LEU A 61 -3.33 1.75 -13.74
C LEU A 61 -2.83 0.39 -14.25
N LYS A 62 -3.60 -0.68 -14.06
CA LYS A 62 -3.26 -2.01 -14.60
C LYS A 62 -3.18 -1.99 -16.11
N LYS A 63 -4.14 -1.38 -16.80
CA LYS A 63 -4.14 -1.23 -18.26
C LYS A 63 -2.99 -0.36 -18.76
N GLN A 64 -2.54 0.60 -17.95
CA GLN A 64 -1.54 1.60 -18.31
C GLN A 64 -0.18 1.35 -17.64
N LYS A 65 0.06 0.16 -17.09
CA LYS A 65 1.25 -0.17 -16.28
C LYS A 65 2.56 0.14 -17.00
N THR A 66 2.64 -0.16 -18.29
CA THR A 66 3.84 0.12 -19.11
C THR A 66 4.09 1.62 -19.24
N GLN A 67 3.05 2.42 -19.47
CA GLN A 67 3.16 3.87 -19.55
C GLN A 67 3.56 4.47 -18.20
N VAL A 68 2.95 4.00 -17.11
CA VAL A 68 3.32 4.41 -15.74
C VAL A 68 4.78 4.10 -15.45
N ASN A 69 5.25 2.90 -15.78
CA ASN A 69 6.66 2.53 -15.60
C ASN A 69 7.60 3.39 -16.44
N SER A 70 7.22 3.72 -17.67
CA SER A 70 8.00 4.64 -18.52
C SER A 70 8.09 6.04 -17.93
N VAL A 71 7.02 6.56 -17.32
CA VAL A 71 7.05 7.85 -16.60
C VAL A 71 7.96 7.78 -15.39
N ILE A 72 7.92 6.68 -14.63
CA ILE A 72 8.84 6.47 -13.50
C ILE A 72 10.29 6.45 -14.00
N ASP A 73 10.59 5.72 -15.07
CA ASP A 73 11.95 5.61 -15.63
C ASP A 73 12.49 6.95 -16.15
N GLN A 74 11.62 7.85 -16.60
CA GLN A 74 11.98 9.18 -17.11
C GLN A 74 12.08 10.25 -16.02
N ALA A 75 11.53 10.02 -14.83
CA ALA A 75 11.58 10.99 -13.75
C ALA A 75 13.00 11.16 -13.22
N THR A 76 13.39 12.40 -12.90
CA THR A 76 14.69 12.65 -12.27
C THR A 76 14.73 12.09 -10.84
N PRO A 77 15.92 11.85 -10.26
CA PRO A 77 16.03 11.44 -8.85
C PRO A 77 15.29 12.39 -7.89
N GLU A 78 15.38 13.70 -8.10
CA GLU A 78 14.72 14.71 -7.28
C GLU A 78 13.19 14.65 -7.40
N GLN A 79 12.68 14.36 -8.60
CA GLN A 79 11.26 14.18 -8.84
C GLN A 79 10.72 12.94 -8.13
N ILE A 80 11.41 11.81 -8.28
CA ILE A 80 11.04 10.55 -7.60
C ILE A 80 11.09 10.72 -6.08
N ASP A 81 12.14 11.33 -5.55
CA ASP A 81 12.27 11.64 -4.13
C ASP A 81 11.09 12.46 -3.63
N LYS A 82 10.76 13.54 -4.34
CA LYS A 82 9.63 14.40 -4.01
C LYS A 82 8.31 13.61 -4.01
N TYR A 83 8.06 12.76 -5.00
CA TYR A 83 6.82 11.99 -5.08
C TYR A 83 6.73 10.97 -3.94
N LEU A 84 7.83 10.31 -3.60
CA LEU A 84 7.90 9.36 -2.48
C LEU A 84 7.72 10.04 -1.12
N SER A 85 8.36 11.18 -0.90
CA SER A 85 8.18 11.96 0.33
C SER A 85 6.77 12.53 0.45
N GLN A 86 6.11 12.88 -0.66
CA GLN A 86 4.69 13.26 -0.65
C GLN A 86 3.77 12.08 -0.35
N ALA A 87 4.14 10.87 -0.81
CA ALA A 87 3.40 9.64 -0.56
C ALA A 87 3.39 9.24 0.92
N PHE A 88 4.58 9.29 1.51
CA PHE A 88 4.90 8.72 2.80
C PHE A 88 5.66 9.75 3.65
N PRO A 89 5.07 10.93 3.92
CA PRO A 89 5.78 12.07 4.51
C PRO A 89 6.35 11.80 5.90
N ASP A 90 5.73 10.88 6.64
CA ASP A 90 6.13 10.54 8.01
C ASP A 90 7.02 9.30 8.09
N TYR A 91 7.38 8.67 6.96
CA TYR A 91 8.11 7.41 6.96
C TYR A 91 9.57 7.59 6.53
N ASP A 92 10.42 6.72 7.06
CA ASP A 92 11.85 6.75 6.75
C ASP A 92 12.09 5.90 5.50
N LEU A 93 12.41 6.56 4.40
CA LEU A 93 12.69 5.94 3.12
C LEU A 93 14.19 5.78 2.86
N SER A 94 15.05 6.04 3.86
CA SER A 94 16.51 5.98 3.71
C SER A 94 17.04 4.59 3.34
N ALA A 95 16.32 3.53 3.72
CA ALA A 95 16.64 2.15 3.34
C ALA A 95 16.38 1.83 1.86
N ILE A 96 15.74 2.76 1.12
CA ILE A 96 15.42 2.63 -0.30
C ILE A 96 16.48 3.41 -1.09
N HIS A 97 17.45 2.70 -1.64
CA HIS A 97 18.55 3.26 -2.42
C HIS A 97 18.13 3.48 -3.88
N ASN A 98 17.48 2.49 -4.49
CA ASN A 98 16.91 2.59 -5.83
C ASN A 98 15.40 2.90 -5.77
N LYS A 99 15.09 4.19 -5.68
CA LYS A 99 13.71 4.69 -5.53
C LYS A 99 12.85 4.52 -6.80
N HIS A 100 13.46 4.55 -7.99
CA HIS A 100 12.76 4.21 -9.24
C HIS A 100 12.29 2.77 -9.25
N GLU A 101 13.15 1.86 -8.82
CA GLU A 101 12.80 0.44 -8.73
C GLU A 101 11.73 0.19 -7.69
N PHE A 102 11.84 0.79 -6.51
CA PHE A 102 10.81 0.76 -5.48
C PHE A 102 9.46 1.25 -6.00
N ALA A 103 9.44 2.38 -6.72
CA ALA A 103 8.22 2.93 -7.30
C ALA A 103 7.57 1.97 -8.31
N LYS A 104 8.36 1.36 -9.21
CA LYS A 104 7.85 0.35 -10.15
C LYS A 104 7.32 -0.89 -9.44
N ARG A 105 7.99 -1.32 -8.36
CA ARG A 105 7.54 -2.46 -7.53
C ARG A 105 6.22 -2.15 -6.84
N LEU A 106 6.06 -0.95 -6.29
CA LEU A 106 4.79 -0.51 -5.71
C LEU A 106 3.64 -0.55 -6.71
N VAL A 107 3.87 -0.04 -7.93
CA VAL A 107 2.86 -0.11 -9.00
C VAL A 107 2.51 -1.57 -9.30
N GLY A 108 3.50 -2.45 -9.41
CA GLY A 108 3.29 -3.87 -9.62
C GLY A 108 2.43 -4.52 -8.54
N GLU A 109 2.83 -4.37 -7.28
CA GLU A 109 2.11 -4.92 -6.13
C GLU A 109 0.71 -4.34 -5.98
N PHE A 110 0.51 -3.07 -6.35
CA PHE A 110 -0.80 -2.43 -6.32
C PHE A 110 -1.75 -2.95 -7.42
N VAL A 111 -1.29 -3.15 -8.66
CA VAL A 111 -2.18 -3.55 -9.77
C VAL A 111 -2.44 -5.05 -9.85
N ASP A 112 -1.51 -5.86 -9.34
CA ASP A 112 -1.66 -7.32 -9.33
C ASP A 112 -2.35 -7.79 -8.04
N ALA A 113 -1.98 -7.21 -6.89
CA ALA A 113 -2.70 -7.26 -5.63
C ALA A 113 -3.25 -8.64 -5.22
N LYS A 114 -2.47 -9.70 -5.42
CA LYS A 114 -2.82 -11.06 -4.99
C LYS A 114 -1.60 -11.74 -4.39
N ASN A 115 -1.84 -12.55 -3.35
CA ASN A 115 -0.81 -13.39 -2.78
C ASN A 115 -0.42 -14.50 -3.78
N ASN A 116 0.87 -14.82 -3.84
CA ASN A 116 1.37 -15.95 -4.61
C ASN A 116 1.68 -17.10 -3.64
N PRO A 117 0.89 -18.19 -3.59
CA PRO A 117 1.09 -19.25 -2.61
C PRO A 117 2.42 -20.00 -2.77
N ASN A 118 3.09 -19.88 -3.92
CA ASN A 118 4.36 -20.52 -4.20
C ASN A 118 5.57 -19.61 -3.93
N GLU A 119 5.34 -18.36 -3.53
CA GLU A 119 6.40 -17.42 -3.21
C GLU A 119 7.01 -17.74 -1.85
N ALA A 120 8.33 -17.90 -1.80
CA ALA A 120 9.03 -18.21 -0.56
C ALA A 120 8.97 -17.01 0.40
N MET A 121 8.59 -17.29 1.66
CA MET A 121 8.51 -16.30 2.73
C MET A 121 9.62 -16.53 3.75
N THR A 122 10.18 -15.45 4.29
CA THR A 122 11.17 -15.53 5.38
C THR A 122 10.51 -15.52 6.76
N GLY A 123 9.26 -15.08 6.83
CA GLY A 123 8.45 -14.99 8.04
C GLY A 123 7.09 -15.69 7.90
N GLN A 124 6.25 -15.49 8.91
CA GLN A 124 4.88 -16.03 8.97
C GLN A 124 3.90 -14.92 9.32
N ALA A 125 2.65 -15.06 8.88
CA ALA A 125 1.58 -14.12 9.21
C ALA A 125 0.26 -14.84 9.49
N ASN A 126 -0.55 -14.26 10.35
CA ASN A 126 -1.90 -14.72 10.67
C ASN A 126 -2.79 -13.52 11.00
N VAL A 127 -4.10 -13.63 10.78
CA VAL A 127 -5.07 -12.56 11.08
C VAL A 127 -5.97 -13.02 12.22
N THR A 128 -6.21 -12.12 13.18
CA THR A 128 -7.11 -12.37 14.31
C THR A 128 -8.02 -11.15 14.56
N ALA A 129 -9.03 -11.35 15.41
CA ALA A 129 -9.90 -10.28 15.90
C ALA A 129 -9.32 -9.55 17.12
N GLN A 130 -8.13 -9.95 17.60
CA GLN A 130 -7.55 -9.49 18.85
C GLN A 130 -6.13 -8.99 18.65
N GLN A 131 -5.80 -7.91 19.37
CA GLN A 131 -4.47 -7.31 19.34
C GLN A 131 -3.38 -8.21 19.94
N GLN A 132 -3.73 -9.06 20.90
CA GLN A 132 -2.77 -10.01 21.47
C GLN A 132 -2.77 -11.29 20.63
N TYR A 133 -1.59 -11.71 20.20
CA TYR A 133 -1.47 -12.98 19.50
C TYR A 133 -1.59 -14.12 20.52
N ILE A 134 -2.62 -14.94 20.34
CA ILE A 134 -2.83 -16.16 21.11
C ILE A 134 -2.68 -17.31 20.13
N THR A 135 -1.78 -18.24 20.43
CA THR A 135 -1.53 -19.42 19.60
C THR A 135 -2.84 -20.18 19.37
N ASN A 136 -3.09 -20.60 18.12
CA ASN A 136 -4.33 -21.26 17.69
C ASN A 136 -5.60 -20.40 17.66
N ASN A 137 -5.49 -19.09 17.88
CA ASN A 137 -6.60 -18.19 17.66
C ASN A 137 -6.82 -18.00 16.16
N VAL A 138 -7.90 -18.57 15.65
CA VAL A 138 -8.32 -18.45 14.26
C VAL A 138 -9.37 -17.36 14.18
N LEU A 139 -9.22 -16.44 13.22
CA LEU A 139 -10.26 -15.45 12.96
C LEU A 139 -11.62 -16.15 12.73
N PRO A 140 -12.67 -15.80 13.49
CA PRO A 140 -14.01 -16.29 13.23
C PRO A 140 -14.44 -15.97 11.80
N ARG A 141 -15.12 -16.90 11.13
CA ARG A 141 -15.64 -16.65 9.78
C ARG A 141 -16.81 -15.66 9.76
N GLN A 142 -17.36 -15.37 10.93
CA GLN A 142 -18.40 -14.37 11.15
C GLN A 142 -17.80 -13.20 11.93
N ILE A 143 -17.87 -11.99 11.36
CA ILE A 143 -17.31 -10.77 11.96
C ILE A 143 -18.29 -9.60 11.85
N TYR A 144 -18.11 -8.54 12.65
CA TYR A 144 -18.89 -7.31 12.48
C TYR A 144 -18.41 -6.50 11.27
N ALA A 145 -19.30 -5.77 10.61
CA ALA A 145 -18.96 -4.94 9.45
C ALA A 145 -17.79 -3.98 9.75
N GLY A 146 -17.82 -3.30 10.89
CA GLY A 146 -16.77 -2.37 11.33
C GLY A 146 -15.62 -3.00 12.12
N GLN A 147 -15.53 -4.34 12.20
CA GLN A 147 -14.58 -4.99 13.10
C GLN A 147 -13.14 -4.69 12.71
N GLN A 148 -12.35 -4.19 13.66
CA GLN A 148 -10.90 -4.06 13.48
C GLN A 148 -10.25 -5.44 13.53
N LEU A 149 -9.51 -5.77 12.47
CA LEU A 149 -8.74 -6.99 12.37
C LEU A 149 -7.26 -6.69 12.56
N PHE A 150 -6.53 -7.65 13.11
CA PHE A 150 -5.11 -7.55 13.41
C PHE A 150 -4.37 -8.60 12.61
N ALA A 151 -3.59 -8.18 11.62
CA ALA A 151 -2.67 -9.08 10.94
C ALA A 151 -1.35 -9.07 11.72
N HIS A 152 -1.06 -10.21 12.33
CA HIS A 152 0.17 -10.49 13.05
C HIS A 152 1.21 -11.03 12.08
N PHE A 153 2.47 -10.69 12.29
CA PHE A 153 3.57 -11.29 11.56
C PHE A 153 4.82 -11.43 12.43
N ASP A 154 5.62 -12.43 12.08
CA ASP A 154 6.90 -12.73 12.70
C ASP A 154 7.93 -12.95 11.59
N THR A 155 9.08 -12.27 11.70
CA THR A 155 10.20 -12.39 10.75
C THR A 155 11.08 -13.60 11.02
N LEU A 156 10.85 -14.32 12.13
CA LEU A 156 11.63 -15.45 12.62
C LEU A 156 13.12 -15.12 12.79
N GLY A 157 13.45 -13.84 12.99
CA GLY A 157 14.82 -13.33 13.06
C GLY A 157 15.58 -13.35 11.73
N LYS A 158 14.92 -13.63 10.60
CA LYS A 158 15.56 -13.78 9.28
C LYS A 158 15.55 -12.51 8.43
N THR A 159 14.74 -11.53 8.80
CA THR A 159 14.65 -10.25 8.10
C THR A 159 15.29 -9.17 8.97
N PRO A 160 16.10 -8.26 8.39
CA PRO A 160 16.69 -7.16 9.15
C PRO A 160 15.60 -6.41 9.92
N ASN A 161 15.91 -6.07 11.17
CA ASN A 161 14.95 -5.47 12.08
C ASN A 161 14.79 -3.99 11.75
N ASN A 162 14.12 -3.70 10.65
CA ASN A 162 13.67 -2.37 10.30
C ASN A 162 12.49 -2.01 11.21
N GLN A 163 12.47 -0.78 11.71
CA GLN A 163 11.33 -0.28 12.51
C GLN A 163 10.09 -0.02 11.64
N GLN A 164 10.11 -0.42 10.36
CA GLN A 164 9.08 -0.16 9.36
C GLN A 164 8.99 -1.32 8.36
N VAL A 165 7.77 -1.67 7.97
CA VAL A 165 7.45 -2.62 6.90
C VAL A 165 6.44 -2.01 5.95
N PHE A 166 6.37 -2.50 4.72
CA PHE A 166 5.27 -2.17 3.82
C PHE A 166 4.18 -3.23 3.94
N VAL A 167 2.89 -2.84 3.95
CA VAL A 167 1.79 -3.79 4.13
C VAL A 167 0.70 -3.57 3.08
N ARG A 168 0.20 -4.68 2.53
CA ARG A 168 -0.92 -4.71 1.59
C ARG A 168 -2.05 -5.57 2.16
N TRP A 169 -3.27 -5.04 2.12
CA TRP A 169 -4.51 -5.79 2.29
C TRP A 169 -5.32 -5.71 1.00
N SER A 170 -5.86 -6.83 0.54
CA SER A 170 -6.69 -6.85 -0.66
C SER A 170 -7.79 -7.90 -0.60
N ASN A 171 -8.87 -7.70 -1.35
CA ASN A 171 -9.80 -8.77 -1.66
C ASN A 171 -9.20 -9.70 -2.72
N GLN A 172 -9.08 -10.99 -2.43
CA GLN A 172 -8.41 -11.97 -3.29
C GLN A 172 -9.17 -12.20 -4.62
N ALA A 173 -10.51 -12.15 -4.58
CA ALA A 173 -11.34 -12.38 -5.76
C ALA A 173 -11.25 -11.20 -6.72
N THR A 174 -11.50 -10.00 -6.22
CA THR A 174 -11.56 -8.78 -7.05
C THR A 174 -10.19 -8.17 -7.34
N GLY A 175 -9.19 -8.46 -6.51
CA GLY A 175 -7.88 -7.77 -6.52
C GLY A 175 -7.94 -6.36 -5.92
N GLU A 176 -9.09 -5.91 -5.41
CA GLU A 176 -9.25 -4.59 -4.82
C GLU A 176 -8.31 -4.43 -3.61
N VAL A 177 -7.41 -3.46 -3.68
CA VAL A 177 -6.55 -3.06 -2.57
C VAL A 177 -7.35 -2.22 -1.58
N LEU A 178 -7.32 -2.63 -0.32
CA LEU A 178 -8.02 -1.98 0.79
C LEU A 178 -7.08 -1.13 1.64
N PHE A 179 -5.82 -1.54 1.72
CA PHE A 179 -4.77 -0.89 2.50
C PHE A 179 -3.43 -1.15 1.81
N PHE A 180 -2.62 -0.10 1.60
CA PHE A 180 -1.31 -0.24 0.93
C PHE A 180 -0.36 0.89 1.28
N MET A 181 0.37 0.73 2.40
CA MET A 181 1.28 1.76 2.89
C MET A 181 2.33 1.18 3.87
N PRO A 182 3.41 1.94 4.14
CA PRO A 182 4.35 1.61 5.20
C PRO A 182 3.67 1.64 6.58
N GLN A 183 4.18 0.86 7.52
CA GLN A 183 3.72 0.77 8.90
C GLN A 183 4.90 0.64 9.84
N ARG A 184 4.87 1.38 10.95
CA ARG A 184 5.89 1.30 11.98
C ARG A 184 5.68 0.03 12.80
N ILE A 185 6.78 -0.66 13.09
CA ILE A 185 6.80 -1.90 13.87
C ILE A 185 7.84 -1.80 14.97
N SER A 186 7.65 -2.59 16.01
CA SER A 186 8.60 -2.68 17.11
C SER A 186 9.63 -3.75 16.81
N ALA A 187 10.85 -3.32 16.48
CA ALA A 187 11.99 -4.22 16.27
C ALA A 187 12.21 -5.17 17.47
N ASN A 188 12.00 -4.68 18.68
CA ASN A 188 12.29 -5.43 19.91
C ASN A 188 11.11 -6.30 20.42
N ARG A 189 10.06 -6.50 19.61
CA ARG A 189 8.93 -7.35 19.99
C ARG A 189 8.86 -8.55 19.05
N GLU A 190 8.70 -9.74 19.65
CA GLU A 190 8.46 -11.00 18.94
C GLU A 190 7.11 -11.01 18.21
N GLN A 191 6.20 -10.07 18.55
CA GLN A 191 4.88 -9.97 17.96
C GLN A 191 4.66 -8.56 17.44
N ASN A 192 4.69 -8.42 16.11
CA ASN A 192 4.29 -7.21 15.41
C ASN A 192 2.96 -7.46 14.71
N TRP A 193 2.12 -6.45 14.66
CA TRP A 193 0.86 -6.51 13.94
C TRP A 193 0.55 -5.16 13.29
N VAL A 194 -0.28 -5.23 12.25
CA VAL A 194 -0.92 -4.06 11.65
C VAL A 194 -2.41 -4.30 11.71
N SER A 195 -3.15 -3.31 12.21
CA SER A 195 -4.59 -3.41 12.31
C SER A 195 -5.27 -2.59 11.22
N PHE A 196 -6.43 -3.08 10.77
CA PHE A 196 -7.19 -2.43 9.72
C PHE A 196 -8.68 -2.74 9.84
N ASN A 197 -9.51 -1.76 9.49
CA ASN A 197 -10.94 -1.88 9.28
C ASN A 197 -11.33 -0.98 8.08
N PRO A 198 -11.98 -1.53 7.03
CA PRO A 198 -12.42 -0.72 5.89
C PRO A 198 -13.49 0.29 6.32
N VAL A 199 -13.44 1.51 5.78
CA VAL A 199 -14.43 2.57 6.06
C VAL A 199 -15.86 2.14 5.73
N LYS A 200 -16.04 1.41 4.62
CA LYS A 200 -17.34 0.86 4.19
C LYS A 200 -17.69 -0.48 4.85
N GLY A 201 -16.89 -0.90 5.82
CA GLY A 201 -16.98 -2.19 6.47
C GLY A 201 -16.45 -3.35 5.61
N TRP A 202 -16.29 -4.48 6.27
CA TRP A 202 -15.96 -5.75 5.64
C TRP A 202 -17.12 -6.28 4.81
N LYS A 203 -16.79 -7.06 3.78
CA LYS A 203 -17.74 -7.81 2.96
C LYS A 203 -17.44 -9.30 3.08
N VAL A 204 -18.39 -10.13 2.71
CA VAL A 204 -18.15 -11.56 2.55
C VAL A 204 -17.12 -11.79 1.44
N GLY A 205 -16.14 -12.66 1.69
CA GLY A 205 -15.07 -12.95 0.73
C GLY A 205 -13.79 -13.47 1.37
N THR A 206 -12.79 -13.70 0.52
CA THR A 206 -11.43 -14.02 0.94
C THR A 206 -10.54 -12.81 0.73
N TYR A 207 -9.69 -12.56 1.72
CA TYR A 207 -8.80 -11.42 1.77
C TYR A 207 -7.36 -11.89 1.96
N ASP A 208 -6.45 -11.18 1.31
CA ASP A 208 -5.02 -11.40 1.36
C ASP A 208 -4.37 -10.28 2.17
N VAL A 209 -3.40 -10.65 3.00
CA VAL A 209 -2.46 -9.72 3.63
C VAL A 209 -1.05 -10.11 3.24
N LYS A 210 -0.21 -9.12 2.88
CA LYS A 210 1.21 -9.34 2.57
C LYS A 210 2.07 -8.25 3.19
N TYR A 211 3.18 -8.68 3.76
CA TYR A 211 4.21 -7.86 4.38
C TYR A 211 5.47 -7.87 3.53
N TYR A 212 6.07 -6.71 3.37
CA TYR A 212 7.29 -6.52 2.61
C TYR A 212 8.31 -5.73 3.42
N GLN A 213 9.58 -5.97 3.14
CA GLN A 213 10.64 -5.09 3.58
C GLN A 213 10.48 -3.73 2.90
N LEU A 214 10.68 -2.65 3.66
CA LEU A 214 10.73 -1.30 3.10
C LEU A 214 12.12 -1.07 2.48
N ASN A 215 12.35 -1.65 1.31
CA ASN A 215 13.59 -1.59 0.54
C ASN A 215 13.29 -1.48 -0.97
N ASP A 216 14.33 -1.33 -1.78
CA ASP A 216 14.28 -1.15 -3.24
C ASP A 216 13.35 -2.13 -3.97
N GLN A 217 13.26 -3.37 -3.51
CA GLN A 217 12.55 -4.44 -4.21
C GLN A 217 11.17 -4.74 -3.64
N LEU A 218 10.81 -4.17 -2.49
CA LEU A 218 9.72 -4.67 -1.65
C LEU A 218 9.84 -6.18 -1.45
N VAL A 219 10.96 -6.65 -0.89
CA VAL A 219 11.16 -8.10 -0.68
C VAL A 219 10.06 -8.64 0.24
N PRO A 220 9.27 -9.66 -0.18
CA PRO A 220 8.26 -10.27 0.65
C PRO A 220 8.86 -10.85 1.94
N ILE A 221 8.15 -10.63 3.05
CA ILE A 221 8.51 -11.17 4.36
C ILE A 221 7.57 -12.32 4.69
N ALA A 222 6.26 -12.03 4.69
CA ALA A 222 5.21 -12.94 5.09
C ALA A 222 3.92 -12.60 4.35
N GLN A 223 3.06 -13.60 4.19
CA GLN A 223 1.73 -13.42 3.64
C GLN A 223 0.75 -14.37 4.30
N THR A 224 -0.53 -14.01 4.31
CA THR A 224 -1.61 -14.84 4.81
C THR A 224 -2.92 -14.49 4.11
N SER A 225 -3.88 -15.41 4.18
CA SER A 225 -5.21 -15.20 3.63
C SER A 225 -6.25 -15.65 4.65
N PHE A 226 -7.35 -14.89 4.75
CA PHE A 226 -8.45 -15.21 5.67
C PHE A 226 -9.78 -15.05 4.96
N ARG A 227 -10.79 -15.76 5.47
CA ARG A 227 -12.12 -15.83 4.85
C ARG A 227 -13.19 -15.37 5.81
N ILE A 228 -14.05 -14.51 5.31
CA ILE A 228 -15.26 -14.04 5.97
C ILE A 228 -16.45 -14.64 5.23
N ASP A 229 -17.23 -15.48 5.92
CA ASP A 229 -18.44 -16.11 5.40
C ASP A 229 -19.70 -15.30 5.77
N GLN A 230 -19.66 -14.53 6.86
CA GLN A 230 -20.81 -13.75 7.33
C GLN A 230 -20.41 -12.42 7.96
N ILE A 231 -21.19 -11.38 7.68
CA ILE A 231 -21.09 -10.07 8.31
C ILE A 231 -22.25 -9.89 9.29
N ILE A 232 -21.95 -9.41 10.50
CA ILE A 232 -22.93 -8.94 11.48
C ILE A 232 -23.00 -7.42 11.38
N ASP A 233 -24.20 -6.88 11.21
CA ASP A 233 -24.47 -5.44 11.20
C ASP A 233 -24.50 -4.85 12.62
#